data_AF-A0A1E1WBZ6-F1
#
_entry.id   AF-A0A1E1WBZ6-F1
#
_cell.length_a   1.000
_cell.length_b   1.000
_cell.length_c   1.000
_cell.angle_alpha   90.00
_cell.angle_beta   90.00
_cell.angle_gamma   90.00
#
_symmetry.space_group_name_H-M   'P 1'
#
loop_
_entity.id
_entity.type
_entity.pdbx_description
1 polymer ?
#
loop_
_entity_poly.entity_id
_entity_poly.type
_entity_poly.pdbx_seq_one_letter_code
_entity_poly.pdbx_strand_id
1 'polypeptide(L)'
;AAEAGGQPPREPDDQLARTGRFFGGVIRDMKRRYPHYVSDFRDALNGQCAAATIFMYFAALSSAITFGGLLAEKTQGQIGISETLVFTCAGGVVFALASGQPMMITGATGPLLLLDQSLFDFCRAYGFDFLAARMYSGLWMVAIALAVASVEGSAAVKKITRFTEDIFAFLISLIFISEPITNLIAVYRAHPLGVDYCADNGTAPAPVTTLAPAFNGTDAANNVTAFVNASMTTGAEILLPQPNTALFCTMLTLSTFIIAYYLRIFRNGKFLGRSARRALGDFGVPIAIVLMVGVSCFVPVWAETLRVPAG
;
A
#
# COMPACT_ATOMS: atom_id res chain seq x y z
N ALA A 1 -9.25 -65.44 -18.72
CA ALA A 1 -7.98 -64.69 -18.66
C ALA A 1 -8.31 -63.24 -18.34
N ALA A 2 -7.80 -62.77 -17.19
CA ALA A 2 -7.63 -61.39 -16.71
C ALA A 2 -8.77 -60.37 -16.85
N GLU A 3 -9.38 -60.05 -15.70
CA GLU A 3 -10.05 -58.78 -15.40
C GLU A 3 -9.09 -57.61 -15.66
N ALA A 4 -9.46 -56.70 -16.57
CA ALA A 4 -8.85 -55.39 -16.66
C ALA A 4 -9.53 -54.47 -15.63
N GLY A 5 -8.98 -54.45 -14.42
CA GLY A 5 -9.35 -53.51 -13.38
C GLY A 5 -9.05 -52.08 -13.81
N GLY A 6 -10.05 -51.40 -14.37
CA GLY A 6 -10.05 -49.95 -14.50
C GLY A 6 -10.00 -49.35 -13.11
N GLN A 7 -8.93 -48.64 -12.77
CA GLN A 7 -8.86 -47.85 -11.55
C GLN A 7 -10.09 -46.93 -11.49
N PRO A 8 -10.81 -46.85 -10.37
CA PRO A 8 -11.86 -45.87 -10.22
C PRO A 8 -11.27 -44.47 -10.43
N PRO A 9 -12.02 -43.53 -11.04
CA PRO A 9 -11.56 -42.15 -11.18
C PRO A 9 -11.19 -41.64 -9.79
N ARG A 10 -9.93 -41.18 -9.62
CA ARG A 10 -9.46 -40.58 -8.37
C ARG A 10 -10.47 -39.50 -7.97
N GLU A 11 -11.16 -39.71 -6.85
CA GLU A 11 -11.96 -38.66 -6.22
C GLU A 11 -11.09 -37.40 -6.09
N PRO A 12 -11.66 -36.20 -6.33
CA PRO A 12 -10.90 -34.96 -6.21
C PRO A 12 -10.35 -34.86 -4.78
N ASP A 13 -9.04 -35.02 -4.66
CA ASP A 13 -8.31 -35.09 -3.41
C ASP A 13 -8.58 -33.82 -2.59
N ASP A 14 -9.40 -33.93 -1.54
CA ASP A 14 -9.84 -32.80 -0.73
C ASP A 14 -8.62 -32.07 -0.15
N GLN A 15 -8.33 -30.91 -0.74
CA GLN A 15 -7.07 -30.20 -0.54
C GLN A 15 -6.89 -29.67 0.87
N LEU A 16 -7.99 -29.53 1.62
CA LEU A 16 -8.04 -28.97 2.96
C LEU A 16 -8.46 -30.04 3.98
N ALA A 17 -8.57 -31.32 3.59
CA ALA A 17 -8.85 -32.42 4.53
C ALA A 17 -7.72 -32.55 5.55
N ARG A 18 -8.08 -32.85 6.81
CA ARG A 18 -7.10 -33.06 7.88
C ARG A 18 -6.33 -34.36 7.64
N THR A 19 -5.01 -34.28 7.69
CA THR A 19 -4.09 -35.42 7.56
C THR A 19 -3.81 -36.09 8.91
N GLY A 20 -4.09 -35.43 10.03
CA GLY A 20 -3.97 -36.01 11.38
C GLY A 20 -2.52 -36.26 11.83
N ARG A 21 -1.54 -35.67 11.14
CA ARG A 21 -0.11 -35.73 11.49
C ARG A 21 0.39 -34.32 11.75
N PHE A 22 1.31 -34.16 12.71
CA PHE A 22 1.98 -32.87 12.90
C PHE A 22 2.65 -32.42 11.58
N PHE A 23 2.37 -31.19 11.16
CA PHE A 23 2.80 -30.62 9.88
C PHE A 23 2.34 -31.41 8.62
N GLY A 24 1.35 -32.30 8.75
CA GLY A 24 0.86 -33.10 7.63
C GLY A 24 0.35 -32.26 6.46
N GLY A 25 -0.40 -31.19 6.78
CA GLY A 25 -0.88 -30.21 5.78
C GLY A 25 0.27 -29.52 5.04
N VAL A 26 1.27 -29.00 5.77
CA VAL A 26 2.42 -28.29 5.19
C VAL A 26 3.22 -29.20 4.25
N ILE A 27 3.48 -30.45 4.66
CA ILE A 27 4.20 -31.42 3.83
C ILE A 27 3.42 -31.75 2.56
N ARG A 28 2.09 -31.89 2.66
CA ARG A 28 1.23 -32.14 1.49
C ARG A 28 1.26 -30.98 0.50
N ASP A 29 1.19 -29.75 0.99
CA ASP A 29 1.24 -28.55 0.16
C ASP A 29 2.60 -28.41 -0.54
N MET A 30 3.70 -28.66 0.19
CA MET A 30 5.04 -28.65 -0.37
C MET A 30 5.23 -29.69 -1.48
N LYS A 31 4.75 -30.93 -1.27
CA LYS A 31 4.81 -31.99 -2.29
C LYS A 31 4.02 -31.65 -3.56
N ARG A 32 2.91 -30.93 -3.42
CA ARG A 32 2.10 -30.48 -4.57
C ARG A 32 2.74 -29.31 -5.30
N ARG A 33 3.37 -28.38 -4.58
CA ARG A 33 3.97 -27.17 -5.17
C ARG A 33 5.32 -27.43 -5.84
N TYR A 34 6.18 -28.24 -5.22
CA TYR A 34 7.56 -28.44 -5.64
C TYR A 34 7.75 -28.82 -7.14
N PRO A 35 6.93 -29.68 -7.75
CA PRO A 35 7.08 -30.04 -9.17
C PRO A 35 6.91 -28.86 -10.14
N HIS A 36 6.13 -27.84 -9.76
CA HIS A 36 5.84 -26.68 -10.60
C HIS A 36 6.87 -25.54 -10.46
N TYR A 37 7.74 -25.60 -9.45
CA TYR A 37 8.65 -24.50 -9.13
C TYR A 37 9.60 -24.14 -10.28
N VAL A 38 10.12 -25.15 -10.98
CA VAL A 38 11.04 -24.94 -12.12
C VAL A 38 10.30 -24.44 -13.36
N SER A 39 9.04 -24.86 -13.57
CA SER A 39 8.24 -24.35 -14.69
C SER A 39 7.84 -22.90 -14.51
N ASP A 40 7.61 -22.44 -13.26
CA ASP A 40 7.20 -21.07 -12.97
C ASP A 40 8.19 -20.02 -13.52
N PHE A 41 9.50 -20.29 -13.44
CA PHE A 41 10.54 -19.39 -14.00
C PHE A 41 10.54 -19.34 -15.54
N ARG A 42 10.17 -20.44 -16.20
CA ARG A 42 10.07 -20.49 -17.66
C ARG A 42 8.80 -19.81 -18.14
N ASP A 43 7.68 -20.02 -17.44
CA ASP A 43 6.38 -19.46 -17.77
C ASP A 43 6.33 -17.94 -17.53
N ALA A 44 7.15 -17.41 -16.61
CA ALA A 44 7.27 -15.98 -16.34
C ALA A 44 7.88 -15.18 -17.50
N LEU A 45 8.57 -15.82 -18.47
CA LEU A 45 9.21 -15.15 -19.61
C LEU A 45 8.21 -14.78 -20.72
N ASN A 46 7.11 -14.13 -20.36
CA ASN A 46 6.10 -13.63 -21.28
C ASN A 46 5.99 -12.09 -21.17
N GLY A 47 5.79 -11.39 -22.28
CA GLY A 47 5.62 -9.93 -22.31
C GLY A 47 4.43 -9.44 -21.47
N GLN A 48 3.37 -10.25 -21.35
CA GLN A 48 2.24 -9.95 -20.47
C GLN A 48 2.64 -9.97 -18.98
N CYS A 49 3.58 -10.85 -18.59
CA CYS A 49 4.11 -10.89 -17.23
C CYS A 49 4.90 -9.60 -16.94
N ALA A 50 5.75 -9.15 -17.87
CA ALA A 50 6.49 -7.90 -17.72
C ALA A 50 5.55 -6.67 -17.52
N ALA A 51 4.45 -6.60 -18.28
CA ALA A 51 3.44 -5.55 -18.10
C ALA A 51 2.80 -5.60 -16.70
N ALA A 52 2.44 -6.80 -16.23
CA ALA A 52 1.88 -7.02 -14.90
C ALA A 52 2.88 -6.68 -13.79
N THR A 53 4.18 -7.00 -13.95
CA THR A 53 5.24 -6.66 -13.00
C THR A 53 5.38 -5.15 -12.84
N ILE A 54 5.42 -4.39 -13.95
CA ILE A 54 5.52 -2.92 -13.90
C ILE A 54 4.30 -2.32 -13.20
N PHE A 55 3.10 -2.80 -13.54
CA PHE A 55 1.87 -2.31 -12.89
C PHE A 55 1.85 -2.62 -11.40
N MET A 56 2.14 -3.87 -11.00
CA MET A 56 2.17 -4.27 -9.60
C MET A 56 3.28 -3.57 -8.81
N TYR A 57 4.41 -3.25 -9.44
CA TYR A 57 5.48 -2.47 -8.82
C TYR A 57 4.96 -1.10 -8.36
N PHE A 58 4.34 -0.31 -9.25
CA PHE A 58 3.81 0.99 -8.86
C PHE A 58 2.66 0.90 -7.86
N ALA A 59 1.81 -0.12 -7.97
CA ALA A 59 0.72 -0.35 -7.02
C ALA A 59 1.25 -0.66 -5.61
N ALA A 60 2.22 -1.58 -5.50
CA ALA A 60 2.82 -1.96 -4.22
C ALA A 60 3.74 -0.88 -3.64
N LEU A 61 4.48 -0.16 -4.50
CA LEU A 61 5.32 0.97 -4.07
C LEU A 61 4.48 2.11 -3.52
N SER A 62 3.37 2.47 -4.19
CA SER A 62 2.48 3.52 -3.73
C SER A 62 1.88 3.19 -2.36
N SER A 63 1.39 1.95 -2.16
CA SER A 63 0.83 1.56 -0.86
C SER A 63 1.90 1.50 0.23
N ALA A 64 3.10 1.00 -0.07
CA ALA A 64 4.21 0.97 0.88
C ALA A 64 4.66 2.37 1.32
N ILE A 65 4.72 3.34 0.41
CA ILE A 65 5.07 4.73 0.73
C ILE A 65 3.97 5.37 1.58
N THR A 66 2.70 5.23 1.21
CA THR A 66 1.57 5.79 1.96
C THR A 66 1.51 5.23 3.38
N PHE A 67 1.52 3.89 3.53
CA PHE A 67 1.47 3.26 4.85
C PHE A 67 2.75 3.50 5.65
N GLY A 68 3.92 3.53 5.01
CA GLY A 68 5.19 3.84 5.66
C GLY A 68 5.25 5.29 6.17
N GLY A 69 4.70 6.25 5.42
CA GLY A 69 4.62 7.66 5.83
C GLY A 69 3.66 7.86 7.01
N LEU A 70 2.48 7.25 6.95
CA LEU A 70 1.53 7.28 8.08
C LEU A 70 2.12 6.59 9.32
N LEU A 71 2.82 5.47 9.14
CA LEU A 71 3.49 4.78 10.24
C LEU A 71 4.60 5.64 10.85
N ALA A 72 5.36 6.37 10.03
CA ALA A 72 6.38 7.32 10.49
C ALA A 72 5.77 8.43 11.35
N GLU A 73 4.65 9.01 10.90
CA GLU A 73 3.94 10.05 11.65
C GLU A 73 3.44 9.53 13.00
N LYS A 74 2.83 8.33 13.02
CA LYS A 74 2.27 7.75 14.24
C LYS A 74 3.33 7.24 15.21
N THR A 75 4.48 6.79 14.72
CA THR A 75 5.59 6.26 15.54
C THR A 75 6.69 7.28 15.84
N GLN A 76 6.46 8.57 15.57
CA GLN A 76 7.46 9.65 15.73
C GLN A 76 8.78 9.36 15.00
N GLY A 77 8.71 8.73 13.83
CA GLY A 77 9.86 8.41 13.00
C GLY A 77 10.67 7.19 13.45
N GLN A 78 10.20 6.39 14.41
CA GLN A 78 10.89 5.15 14.79
C GLN A 78 10.81 4.06 13.71
N ILE A 79 9.71 4.03 12.93
CA ILE A 79 9.60 3.22 11.71
C ILE A 79 9.14 4.12 10.59
N GLY A 80 10.02 4.34 9.61
CA GLY A 80 9.79 5.24 8.50
C GLY A 80 9.35 4.54 7.20
N ILE A 81 9.38 5.34 6.14
CA ILE A 81 9.17 4.88 4.76
C ILE A 81 10.31 3.93 4.36
N SER A 82 11.55 4.22 4.74
CA SER A 82 12.73 3.45 4.32
C SER A 82 12.71 2.01 4.84
N GLU A 83 12.39 1.83 6.12
CA GLU A 83 12.29 0.54 6.79
C GLU A 83 11.13 -0.27 6.23
N THR A 84 10.00 0.39 5.97
CA THR A 84 8.81 -0.23 5.37
C THR A 84 9.11 -0.72 3.96
N LEU A 85 9.85 0.05 3.15
CA LEU A 85 10.26 -0.35 1.80
C LEU A 85 11.23 -1.53 1.82
N VAL A 86 12.25 -1.50 2.67
CA VAL A 86 13.23 -2.60 2.79
C VAL A 86 12.53 -3.87 3.26
N PHE A 87 11.65 -3.78 4.26
CA PHE A 87 10.90 -4.93 4.76
C PHE A 87 9.95 -5.51 3.70
N THR A 88 9.23 -4.65 2.97
CA THR A 88 8.31 -5.09 1.91
C THR A 88 9.07 -5.76 0.77
N CYS A 89 10.24 -5.23 0.39
CA CYS A 89 11.09 -5.81 -0.64
C CYS A 89 11.66 -7.18 -0.21
N ALA A 90 12.35 -7.22 0.94
CA ALA A 90 12.97 -8.44 1.43
C ALA A 90 11.92 -9.52 1.75
N GLY A 91 10.83 -9.15 2.43
CA GLY A 91 9.71 -10.03 2.74
C GLY A 91 9.01 -10.54 1.49
N GLY A 92 8.80 -9.67 0.49
CA GLY A 92 8.20 -10.04 -0.79
C GLY A 92 9.05 -11.03 -1.59
N VAL A 93 10.38 -10.84 -1.63
CA VAL A 93 11.31 -11.79 -2.29
C VAL A 93 11.31 -13.15 -1.59
N VAL A 94 11.44 -13.15 -0.25
CA VAL A 94 11.42 -14.40 0.54
C VAL A 94 10.08 -15.12 0.37
N PHE A 95 8.97 -14.40 0.42
CA PHE A 95 7.64 -14.96 0.24
C PHE A 95 7.42 -15.48 -1.19
N ALA A 96 7.84 -14.75 -2.22
CA ALA A 96 7.72 -15.20 -3.61
C ALA A 96 8.51 -16.50 -3.87
N LEU A 97 9.67 -16.67 -3.25
CA LEU A 97 10.49 -17.87 -3.41
C LEU A 97 10.04 -19.06 -2.57
N ALA A 98 9.50 -18.83 -1.37
CA ALA A 98 9.17 -19.88 -0.40
C ALA A 98 7.67 -20.21 -0.27
N SER A 99 6.76 -19.38 -0.81
CA SER A 99 5.32 -19.57 -0.65
C SER A 99 4.74 -20.70 -1.51
N GLY A 100 3.64 -21.29 -1.04
CA GLY A 100 2.83 -22.22 -1.84
C GLY A 100 2.06 -21.55 -2.98
N GLN A 101 1.90 -20.23 -2.95
CA GLN A 101 1.16 -19.43 -3.93
C GLN A 101 1.80 -18.03 -4.10
N PRO A 102 2.74 -17.86 -5.04
CA PRO A 102 3.49 -16.62 -5.24
C PRO A 102 2.68 -15.51 -5.94
N MET A 103 1.42 -15.77 -6.33
CA MET A 103 0.52 -14.73 -6.85
C MET A 103 0.00 -13.78 -5.74
N MET A 104 0.19 -14.16 -4.47
CA MET A 104 -0.21 -13.34 -3.33
C MET A 104 0.82 -12.24 -3.10
N ILE A 105 0.37 -10.98 -3.06
CA ILE A 105 1.21 -9.82 -2.80
C ILE A 105 1.12 -9.47 -1.32
N THR A 106 2.26 -9.49 -0.63
CA THR A 106 2.37 -9.10 0.78
C THR A 106 2.66 -7.61 0.88
N GLY A 107 1.98 -6.90 1.78
CA GLY A 107 2.22 -5.49 2.04
C GLY A 107 1.60 -5.05 3.35
N ALA A 108 1.98 -3.84 3.80
CA ALA A 108 1.35 -3.20 4.95
C ALA A 108 -0.14 -2.93 4.67
N THR A 109 -0.96 -3.03 5.71
CA THR A 109 -2.41 -2.78 5.63
C THR A 109 -2.85 -1.85 6.76
N GLY A 110 -3.96 -1.15 6.57
CA GLY A 110 -4.52 -0.24 7.58
C GLY A 110 -4.67 -0.88 8.98
N PRO A 111 -5.21 -2.11 9.12
CA PRO A 111 -5.31 -2.75 10.43
C PRO A 111 -3.96 -3.01 11.11
N LEU A 112 -2.92 -3.34 10.34
CA LEU A 112 -1.57 -3.51 10.89
C LEU A 112 -1.02 -2.18 11.41
N LEU A 113 -1.24 -1.08 10.68
CA LEU A 113 -0.84 0.26 11.11
C LEU A 113 -1.54 0.66 12.42
N LEU A 114 -2.84 0.39 12.55
CA LEU A 114 -3.59 0.69 13.77
C LEU A 114 -3.10 -0.12 14.98
N LEU A 115 -2.73 -1.39 14.77
CA LEU A 115 -2.11 -2.21 15.80
C LEU A 115 -0.77 -1.62 16.24
N ASP A 116 0.05 -1.21 15.28
CA ASP A 116 1.37 -0.62 15.53
C ASP A 116 1.28 0.72 16.26
N GLN A 117 0.33 1.57 15.89
CA GLN A 117 0.04 2.81 16.59
C GLN A 117 -0.39 2.54 18.04
N SER A 118 -1.32 1.61 18.25
CA SER A 118 -1.78 1.24 19.60
C SER A 118 -0.65 0.68 20.46
N LEU A 119 0.21 -0.16 19.89
CA LEU A 119 1.39 -0.69 20.58
C LEU A 119 2.36 0.42 20.96
N PHE A 120 2.57 1.40 20.07
CA PHE A 120 3.45 2.54 20.33
C PHE A 120 2.90 3.43 21.47
N ASP A 121 1.61 3.77 21.43
CA ASP A 121 0.96 4.55 22.49
C ASP A 121 0.99 3.80 23.84
N PHE A 122 0.79 2.49 23.83
CA PHE A 122 0.94 1.64 25.02
C PHE A 122 2.37 1.69 25.57
N CYS A 123 3.38 1.48 24.73
CA CYS A 123 4.78 1.51 25.15
C CYS A 123 5.15 2.87 25.77
N ARG A 124 4.66 3.97 25.19
CA ARG A 124 4.87 5.31 25.73
C ARG A 124 4.21 5.50 27.10
N ALA A 125 2.99 5.03 27.28
CA ALA A 125 2.26 5.17 28.54
C ALA A 125 2.96 4.44 29.71
N TYR A 126 3.60 3.31 29.44
CA TYR A 126 4.28 2.48 30.45
C TYR A 126 5.81 2.67 30.49
N GLY A 127 6.37 3.49 29.60
CA GLY A 127 7.82 3.72 29.51
C GLY A 127 8.62 2.53 28.96
N PHE A 128 7.99 1.67 28.15
CA PHE A 128 8.66 0.57 27.46
C PHE A 128 9.23 1.03 26.11
N ASP A 129 10.31 0.37 25.67
CA ASP A 129 10.83 0.58 24.32
C ASP A 129 9.91 -0.11 23.29
N PHE A 130 9.40 0.69 22.35
CA PHE A 130 8.52 0.23 21.28
C PHE A 130 9.19 -0.79 20.38
N LEU A 131 10.47 -0.60 20.04
CA LEU A 131 11.15 -1.48 19.09
C LEU A 131 11.37 -2.87 19.70
N ALA A 132 11.78 -2.92 20.97
CA ALA A 132 11.84 -4.16 21.73
C ALA A 132 10.46 -4.83 21.87
N ALA A 133 9.42 -4.08 22.24
CA ALA A 133 8.06 -4.62 22.35
C ALA A 133 7.55 -5.22 21.03
N ARG A 134 7.83 -4.54 19.91
CA ARG A 134 7.51 -5.01 18.57
C ARG A 134 8.24 -6.32 18.23
N MET A 135 9.52 -6.43 18.58
CA MET A 135 10.29 -7.67 18.40
C MET A 135 9.68 -8.84 19.17
N TYR A 136 9.35 -8.67 20.45
CA TYR A 136 8.72 -9.73 21.25
C TYR A 136 7.34 -10.13 20.71
N SER A 137 6.53 -9.15 20.29
CA SER A 137 5.26 -9.43 19.61
C SER A 137 5.47 -10.26 18.35
N GLY A 138 6.47 -9.91 17.52
CA GLY A 138 6.85 -10.67 16.33
C GLY A 138 7.28 -12.11 16.63
N LEU A 139 8.07 -12.33 17.69
CA LEU A 139 8.48 -13.68 18.12
C LEU A 139 7.28 -14.54 18.51
N TRP A 140 6.32 -13.98 19.23
CA TRP A 140 5.07 -14.67 19.56
C TRP A 140 4.21 -14.94 18.33
N MET A 141 4.16 -14.03 17.36
CA MET A 141 3.47 -14.27 16.09
C MET A 141 4.05 -15.47 15.33
N VAL A 142 5.38 -15.64 15.32
CA VAL A 142 6.03 -16.82 14.73
C VAL A 142 5.66 -18.09 15.51
N ALA A 143 5.71 -18.05 16.85
CA ALA A 143 5.35 -19.20 17.68
C ALA A 143 3.89 -19.65 17.47
N ILE A 144 2.96 -18.69 17.43
CA ILE A 144 1.54 -18.94 17.19
C ILE A 144 1.32 -19.46 15.76
N ALA A 145 1.98 -18.87 14.75
CA ALA A 145 1.88 -19.33 13.37
C ALA A 145 2.36 -20.78 13.20
N LEU A 146 3.49 -21.15 13.83
CA LEU A 146 4.00 -22.52 13.83
C LEU A 146 3.05 -23.48 14.56
N ALA A 147 2.50 -23.07 15.71
CA ALA A 147 1.52 -23.87 16.43
C ALA A 147 0.27 -24.14 15.58
N VAL A 148 -0.30 -23.10 14.96
CA VAL A 148 -1.47 -23.21 14.08
C VAL A 148 -1.18 -24.06 12.83
N ALA A 149 0.00 -23.92 12.24
CA ALA A 149 0.43 -24.74 11.11
C ALA A 149 0.58 -26.22 11.50
N SER A 150 1.09 -26.49 12.70
CA SER A 150 1.29 -27.87 13.19
C SER A 150 -0.01 -28.63 13.43
N VAL A 151 -1.08 -27.94 13.84
CA VAL A 151 -2.42 -28.50 14.13
C VAL A 151 -3.38 -28.46 12.94
N GLU A 152 -2.87 -28.18 11.74
CA GLU A 152 -3.67 -28.11 10.51
C GLU A 152 -4.82 -27.07 10.62
N GLY A 153 -4.50 -25.89 11.15
CA GLY A 153 -5.44 -24.78 11.30
C GLY A 153 -6.09 -24.33 9.98
N SER A 154 -5.45 -24.61 8.84
CA SER A 154 -6.01 -24.35 7.50
C SER A 154 -7.34 -25.07 7.25
N ALA A 155 -7.65 -26.15 7.97
CA ALA A 155 -8.97 -26.80 7.90
C ALA A 155 -10.11 -25.87 8.35
N ALA A 156 -9.84 -24.85 9.16
CA ALA A 156 -10.83 -23.85 9.56
C ALA A 156 -11.26 -22.96 8.38
N VAL A 157 -10.41 -22.79 7.35
CA VAL A 157 -10.72 -22.03 6.15
C VAL A 157 -11.90 -22.65 5.38
N LYS A 158 -12.13 -23.97 5.50
CA LYS A 158 -13.33 -24.63 4.92
C LYS A 158 -14.65 -24.09 5.47
N LYS A 159 -14.64 -23.50 6.66
CA LYS A 159 -15.84 -22.91 7.28
C LYS A 159 -16.17 -21.54 6.69
N ILE A 160 -15.20 -20.92 6.00
CA ILE A 160 -15.43 -19.68 5.29
C ILE A 160 -16.28 -20.01 4.05
N THR A 161 -17.43 -19.37 3.97
CA THR A 161 -18.36 -19.57 2.86
C THR A 161 -18.11 -18.53 1.79
N ARG A 162 -18.52 -18.83 0.55
CA ARG A 162 -18.50 -17.88 -0.57
C ARG A 162 -19.18 -16.55 -0.23
N PHE A 163 -20.25 -16.58 0.57
CA PHE A 163 -20.92 -15.37 1.04
C PHE A 163 -19.99 -14.47 1.87
N THR A 164 -19.21 -15.05 2.77
CA THR A 164 -18.20 -14.32 3.55
C THR A 164 -17.09 -13.77 2.66
N GLU A 165 -16.64 -14.55 1.68
CA GLU A 165 -15.60 -14.13 0.72
C GLU A 165 -16.07 -12.96 -0.15
N ASP A 166 -17.30 -13.02 -0.67
CA ASP A 166 -17.88 -11.96 -1.51
C ASP A 166 -18.06 -10.66 -0.70
N ILE A 167 -18.53 -10.74 0.56
CA ILE A 167 -18.63 -9.58 1.46
C ILE A 167 -17.25 -8.98 1.74
N PHE A 168 -16.27 -9.82 2.05
CA PHE A 168 -14.92 -9.36 2.35
C PHE A 168 -14.29 -8.69 1.13
N ALA A 169 -14.43 -9.27 -0.07
CA ALA A 169 -13.95 -8.69 -1.32
C ALA A 169 -14.63 -7.35 -1.62
N PHE A 170 -15.94 -7.24 -1.38
CA PHE A 170 -16.67 -5.97 -1.53
C PHE A 170 -16.16 -4.90 -0.54
N LEU A 171 -15.96 -5.26 0.73
CA LEU A 171 -15.46 -4.34 1.76
C LEU A 171 -14.08 -3.79 1.40
N ILE A 172 -13.14 -4.67 1.02
CA ILE A 172 -11.79 -4.24 0.62
C ILE A 172 -11.84 -3.36 -0.62
N SER A 173 -12.70 -3.69 -1.60
CA SER A 173 -12.90 -2.85 -2.79
C SER A 173 -13.44 -1.46 -2.43
N LEU A 174 -14.39 -1.37 -1.49
CA LEU A 174 -14.94 -0.10 -1.01
C LEU A 174 -13.86 0.74 -0.31
N ILE A 175 -13.05 0.13 0.55
CA ILE A 175 -11.94 0.80 1.24
C ILE A 175 -10.96 1.36 0.20
N PHE A 176 -10.51 0.56 -0.77
CA PHE A 176 -9.58 1.01 -1.82
C PHE A 176 -10.15 2.11 -2.73
N ILE A 177 -11.47 2.22 -2.89
CA ILE A 177 -12.09 3.35 -3.62
C ILE A 177 -12.15 4.60 -2.75
N SER A 178 -12.43 4.44 -1.45
CA SER A 178 -12.54 5.57 -0.51
C SER A 178 -11.21 6.25 -0.19
N GLU A 179 -10.10 5.52 -0.25
CA GLU A 179 -8.77 6.03 0.07
C GLU A 179 -8.29 7.11 -0.92
N PRO A 180 -8.30 6.91 -2.26
CA PRO A 180 -8.00 7.96 -3.23
C PRO A 180 -8.89 9.20 -3.10
N ILE A 181 -10.17 9.02 -2.80
CA ILE A 181 -11.11 10.14 -2.58
C ILE A 181 -10.70 10.94 -1.34
N THR A 182 -10.35 10.26 -0.26
CA THR A 182 -9.90 10.89 0.99
C THR A 182 -8.59 11.64 0.79
N ASN A 183 -7.64 11.05 0.07
CA ASN A 183 -6.37 11.70 -0.30
C ASN A 183 -6.61 12.93 -1.16
N LEU A 184 -7.54 12.87 -2.12
CA LEU A 184 -7.91 14.02 -2.94
C LEU A 184 -8.51 15.15 -2.09
N ILE A 185 -9.40 14.83 -1.15
CA ILE A 185 -9.96 15.80 -0.20
C ILE A 185 -8.87 16.42 0.67
N ALA A 186 -7.86 15.64 1.10
CA ALA A 186 -6.73 16.16 1.86
C ALA A 186 -5.93 17.19 1.05
N VAL A 187 -5.69 16.95 -0.25
CA VAL A 187 -5.06 17.92 -1.16
C VAL A 187 -5.88 19.22 -1.26
N TYR A 188 -7.21 19.13 -1.35
CA TYR A 188 -8.09 20.31 -1.34
C TYR A 188 -8.07 21.09 -0.01
N ARG A 189 -7.85 20.40 1.11
CA ARG A 189 -7.69 21.05 2.41
C ARG A 189 -6.33 21.74 2.54
N ALA A 190 -5.27 21.13 1.98
CA ALA A 190 -3.93 21.71 1.96
C ALA A 190 -3.84 22.91 0.99
N HIS A 191 -4.54 22.85 -0.15
CA HIS A 191 -4.58 23.89 -1.17
C HIS A 191 -6.03 24.32 -1.43
N PRO A 192 -6.65 25.14 -0.55
CA PRO A 192 -8.02 25.56 -0.69
C PRO A 192 -8.22 26.43 -1.92
N LEU A 193 -9.38 26.30 -2.57
CA LEU A 193 -9.76 27.14 -3.70
C LEU A 193 -10.07 28.56 -3.24
N GLY A 194 -9.09 29.46 -3.31
CA GLY A 194 -9.28 30.89 -3.12
C GLY A 194 -9.75 31.59 -4.40
N VAL A 195 -10.51 32.67 -4.27
CA VAL A 195 -10.82 33.59 -5.38
C VAL A 195 -9.64 34.54 -5.62
N ASP A 196 -8.96 34.95 -4.54
CA ASP A 196 -7.87 35.92 -4.55
C ASP A 196 -6.54 35.27 -4.16
N TYR A 197 -5.91 34.55 -5.08
CA TYR A 197 -4.50 34.13 -4.92
C TYR A 197 -3.51 35.28 -5.15
N CYS A 198 -3.99 36.38 -5.78
CA CYS A 198 -3.20 37.55 -6.16
C CYS A 198 -3.46 38.77 -5.24
N ALA A 199 -4.16 38.61 -4.11
CA ALA A 199 -4.29 39.69 -3.12
C ALA A 199 -3.01 39.82 -2.30
N ASP A 200 -1.96 40.28 -2.99
CA ASP A 200 -0.74 40.78 -2.38
C ASP A 200 -1.06 42.16 -1.78
N ASN A 201 -1.54 42.15 -0.55
CA ASN A 201 -1.62 43.37 0.27
C ASN A 201 -0.57 43.30 1.39
N GLY A 202 0.68 42.97 1.07
CA GLY A 202 1.86 43.30 1.89
C GLY A 202 1.91 42.79 3.32
N THR A 203 0.92 42.02 3.77
CA THR A 203 0.91 41.31 5.04
C THR A 203 0.90 39.84 4.71
N ALA A 204 2.02 39.18 5.03
CA ALA A 204 2.24 37.75 4.83
C ALA A 204 0.97 36.93 5.11
N PRO A 205 0.65 35.90 4.30
CA PRO A 205 -0.45 35.01 4.61
C PRO A 205 -0.21 34.43 6.00
N ALA A 206 -1.18 34.66 6.89
CA ALA A 206 -1.08 34.21 8.28
C ALA A 206 -0.77 32.71 8.29
N PRO A 207 0.25 32.26 9.04
CA PRO A 207 0.46 30.84 9.23
C PRO A 207 -0.84 30.27 9.80
N VAL A 208 -1.32 29.15 9.22
CA VAL A 208 -2.36 28.33 9.84
C VAL A 208 -1.75 27.81 11.14
N THR A 209 -1.87 28.63 12.17
CA THR A 209 -1.45 28.31 13.52
C THR A 209 -2.61 27.51 14.06
N THR A 210 -2.48 26.19 14.10
CA THR A 210 -3.26 25.41 15.06
C THR A 210 -3.05 26.08 16.40
N LEU A 211 -4.12 26.66 16.95
CA LEU A 211 -4.14 27.39 18.21
C LEU A 211 -3.49 26.56 19.32
N ALA A 212 -2.20 26.78 19.56
CA ALA A 212 -1.58 26.43 20.83
C ALA A 212 -1.98 27.54 21.83
N PRO A 213 -2.36 27.20 23.07
CA PRO A 213 -2.69 28.21 24.06
C PRO A 213 -1.44 29.05 24.37
N ALA A 214 -1.57 30.37 24.27
CA ALA A 214 -0.50 31.30 24.61
C ALA A 214 -0.16 31.19 26.10
N PHE A 215 1.06 30.76 26.42
CA PHE A 215 1.61 30.88 27.78
C PHE A 215 2.15 32.29 27.97
N ASN A 216 1.52 33.08 28.84
CA ASN A 216 2.08 34.34 29.36
C ASN A 216 3.09 34.00 30.47
N GLY A 217 4.38 34.07 30.15
CA GLY A 217 5.48 34.08 31.13
C GLY A 217 6.10 35.47 31.20
N THR A 218 6.17 36.06 32.38
CA THR A 218 6.86 37.34 32.64
C THR A 218 8.27 37.05 33.14
N ASP A 219 9.28 37.22 32.28
CA ASP A 219 10.69 37.26 32.71
C ASP A 219 11.17 38.71 32.81
N ALA A 220 11.61 39.08 34.01
CA ALA A 220 12.06 40.40 34.38
C ALA A 220 13.55 40.58 34.05
N ALA A 221 13.85 41.34 33.00
CA ALA A 221 14.87 42.39 32.97
C ALA A 221 15.05 42.90 31.54
N ASN A 222 14.88 44.22 31.37
CA ASN A 222 15.13 45.05 30.19
C ASN A 222 13.91 45.25 29.27
N ASN A 223 13.41 46.49 29.29
CA ASN A 223 12.31 47.02 28.49
C ASN A 223 12.60 47.00 26.99
N VAL A 224 12.46 45.84 26.37
CA VAL A 224 12.23 45.68 24.92
C VAL A 224 11.20 44.57 24.76
N THR A 225 9.97 44.90 24.35
CA THR A 225 9.00 43.91 23.89
C THR A 225 9.47 43.37 22.54
N ALA A 226 10.47 42.50 22.56
CA ALA A 226 10.88 41.73 21.40
C ALA A 226 9.88 40.59 21.23
N PHE A 227 9.01 40.71 20.23
CA PHE A 227 8.22 39.59 19.73
C PHE A 227 9.20 38.59 19.10
N VAL A 228 9.69 37.66 19.91
CA VAL A 228 10.50 36.55 19.41
C VAL A 228 9.54 35.59 18.72
N ASN A 229 9.39 35.75 17.40
CA ASN A 229 8.91 34.69 16.54
C ASN A 229 9.92 33.55 16.60
N ALA A 230 9.77 32.67 17.58
CA ALA A 230 10.45 31.39 17.59
C ALA A 230 9.88 30.57 16.43
N SER A 231 10.46 30.73 15.23
CA SER A 231 10.31 29.75 14.16
C SER A 231 10.99 28.47 14.62
N MET A 232 10.25 27.63 15.35
CA MET A 232 10.62 26.23 15.47
C MET A 232 10.61 25.63 14.07
N THR A 233 11.80 25.47 13.51
CA THR A 233 12.07 24.64 12.35
C THR A 233 11.84 23.17 12.71
N THR A 234 10.58 22.78 12.82
CA THR A 234 10.17 21.39 12.58
C THR A 234 9.96 21.24 11.09
N GLY A 235 10.68 20.32 10.46
CA GLY A 235 10.77 20.11 9.01
C GLY A 235 9.47 19.66 8.32
N ALA A 236 8.44 20.50 8.38
CA ALA A 236 7.39 20.56 7.39
C ALA A 236 7.62 21.87 6.61
N GLU A 237 8.03 21.77 5.35
CA GLU A 237 7.93 22.91 4.44
C GLU A 237 6.51 23.48 4.56
N ILE A 238 6.39 24.70 5.07
CA ILE A 238 5.13 25.44 5.04
C ILE A 238 4.89 25.79 3.57
N LEU A 239 4.27 24.87 2.83
CA LEU A 239 3.88 25.09 1.45
C LEU A 239 2.78 26.15 1.45
N LEU A 240 3.11 27.34 0.94
CA LEU A 240 2.14 28.39 0.66
C LEU A 240 1.03 27.80 -0.24
N PRO A 241 -0.25 28.11 0.02
CA PRO A 241 -1.34 27.61 -0.82
C PRO A 241 -1.18 28.14 -2.24
N GLN A 242 -0.77 27.25 -3.16
CA GLN A 242 -0.57 27.60 -4.57
C GLN A 242 -1.88 27.51 -5.36
N PRO A 243 -2.16 28.47 -6.26
CA PRO A 243 -3.33 28.42 -7.13
C PRO A 243 -3.31 27.19 -8.04
N ASN A 244 -4.50 26.67 -8.35
CA ASN A 244 -4.77 25.64 -9.35
C ASN A 244 -4.20 24.24 -9.08
N THR A 245 -3.40 24.05 -8.03
CA THR A 245 -2.85 22.76 -7.60
C THR A 245 -3.93 21.69 -7.38
N ALA A 246 -4.93 21.97 -6.54
CA ALA A 246 -5.93 20.97 -6.19
C ALA A 246 -6.74 20.51 -7.41
N LEU A 247 -7.15 21.45 -8.26
CA LEU A 247 -7.85 21.14 -9.52
C LEU A 247 -6.97 20.32 -10.47
N PHE A 248 -5.69 20.68 -10.60
CA PHE A 248 -4.76 19.93 -11.44
C PHE A 248 -4.58 18.48 -10.96
N CYS A 249 -4.43 18.26 -9.65
CA CYS A 249 -4.38 16.92 -9.05
C CYS A 249 -5.66 16.11 -9.33
N THR A 250 -6.85 16.72 -9.27
CA THR A 250 -8.09 16.03 -9.67
C THR A 250 -8.10 15.64 -11.13
N MET A 251 -7.65 16.53 -12.01
CA MET A 251 -7.61 16.29 -13.45
C MET A 251 -6.67 15.12 -13.75
N LEU A 252 -5.47 15.12 -13.18
CA LEU A 252 -4.51 14.02 -13.34
C LEU A 252 -5.10 12.69 -12.85
N THR A 253 -5.73 12.68 -11.68
CA THR A 253 -6.31 11.46 -11.09
C THR A 253 -7.43 10.89 -11.96
N LEU A 254 -8.43 11.72 -12.32
CA LEU A 254 -9.57 11.29 -13.14
C LEU A 254 -9.13 10.91 -14.55
N SER A 255 -8.21 11.67 -15.15
CA SER A 255 -7.76 11.39 -16.52
C SER A 255 -6.93 10.11 -16.59
N THR A 256 -6.09 9.84 -15.59
CA THR A 256 -5.35 8.56 -15.50
C THR A 256 -6.33 7.38 -15.41
N PHE A 257 -7.36 7.48 -14.57
CA PHE A 257 -8.38 6.45 -14.42
C PHE A 257 -9.16 6.23 -15.73
N ILE A 258 -9.61 7.31 -16.36
CA ILE A 258 -10.38 7.27 -17.62
C ILE A 258 -9.56 6.61 -18.73
N ILE A 259 -8.30 7.02 -18.92
CA ILE A 259 -7.43 6.46 -19.96
C ILE A 259 -7.19 4.96 -19.69
N ALA A 260 -6.84 4.59 -18.47
CA ALA A 260 -6.62 3.19 -18.10
C ALA A 260 -7.89 2.34 -18.32
N TYR A 261 -9.06 2.86 -17.94
CA TYR A 261 -10.35 2.20 -18.12
C TYR A 261 -10.69 1.98 -19.59
N TYR A 262 -10.54 3.01 -20.43
CA TYR A 262 -10.79 2.90 -21.87
C TYR A 262 -9.79 1.99 -22.58
N LEU A 263 -8.49 2.04 -22.22
CA LEU A 263 -7.49 1.11 -22.77
C LEU A 263 -7.82 -0.36 -22.42
N ARG A 264 -8.36 -0.61 -21.21
CA ARG A 264 -8.84 -1.94 -20.83
C ARG A 264 -10.04 -2.40 -21.65
N ILE A 265 -11.02 -1.53 -21.90
CA ILE A 265 -12.17 -1.84 -22.78
C ILE A 265 -11.68 -2.07 -24.22
N PHE A 266 -10.72 -1.27 -24.66
CA PHE A 266 -10.17 -1.32 -26.01
C PHE A 266 -9.61 -2.70 -26.36
N ARG A 267 -9.09 -3.45 -25.37
CA ARG A 267 -8.66 -4.86 -25.53
C ARG A 267 -9.68 -5.76 -26.23
N ASN A 268 -10.97 -5.51 -26.01
CA ASN A 268 -12.08 -6.27 -26.58
C ASN A 268 -12.76 -5.55 -27.76
N GLY A 269 -12.35 -4.31 -28.08
CA GLY A 269 -12.94 -3.48 -29.14
C GLY A 269 -12.70 -4.01 -30.55
N LYS A 270 -13.46 -3.53 -31.53
CA LYS A 270 -13.34 -3.98 -32.94
C LYS A 270 -12.28 -3.21 -33.74
N PHE A 271 -11.71 -2.15 -33.15
CA PHE A 271 -10.72 -1.28 -33.77
C PHE A 271 -9.29 -1.83 -33.52
N LEU A 272 -8.40 -1.68 -34.51
CA LEU A 272 -7.02 -2.20 -34.57
C LEU A 272 -6.86 -3.74 -34.70
N GLY A 273 -5.70 -4.15 -35.20
CA GLY A 273 -5.33 -5.56 -35.37
C GLY A 273 -5.24 -6.32 -34.04
N ARG A 274 -5.45 -7.65 -34.07
CA ARG A 274 -5.52 -8.51 -32.88
C ARG A 274 -4.30 -8.38 -31.95
N SER A 275 -3.10 -8.21 -32.51
CA SER A 275 -1.85 -8.07 -31.73
C SER A 275 -1.78 -6.72 -31.00
N ALA A 276 -1.93 -5.61 -31.74
CA ALA A 276 -1.87 -4.26 -31.17
C ALA A 276 -2.93 -4.01 -30.10
N ARG A 277 -4.15 -4.51 -30.31
CA ARG A 277 -5.26 -4.39 -29.35
C ARG A 277 -5.00 -5.14 -28.03
N ARG A 278 -4.38 -6.32 -28.09
CA ARG A 278 -3.99 -7.08 -26.89
C ARG A 278 -2.89 -6.34 -26.13
N ALA A 279 -1.86 -5.89 -26.84
CA ALA A 279 -0.78 -5.12 -26.25
C ALA A 279 -1.29 -3.83 -25.56
N LEU A 280 -2.07 -3.00 -26.25
CA LEU A 280 -2.62 -1.76 -25.67
C LEU A 280 -3.53 -2.02 -24.46
N GLY A 281 -4.28 -3.13 -24.47
CA GLY A 281 -5.11 -3.55 -23.36
C GLY A 281 -4.31 -3.97 -22.12
N ASP A 282 -3.23 -4.73 -22.32
CA ASP A 282 -2.43 -5.29 -21.24
C ASP A 282 -1.42 -4.26 -20.68
N PHE A 283 -0.94 -3.32 -21.51
CA PHE A 283 -0.12 -2.18 -21.09
C PHE A 283 -0.93 -0.92 -20.73
N GLY A 284 -2.27 -1.03 -20.67
CA GLY A 284 -3.15 0.13 -20.52
C GLY A 284 -2.87 0.98 -19.28
N VAL A 285 -2.62 0.35 -18.13
CA VAL A 285 -2.35 1.08 -16.88
C VAL A 285 -0.96 1.74 -16.89
N PRO A 286 0.15 1.05 -17.21
CA PRO A 286 1.46 1.70 -17.36
C PRO A 286 1.46 2.86 -18.37
N ILE A 287 0.78 2.70 -19.52
CA ILE A 287 0.66 3.76 -20.53
C ILE A 287 -0.06 4.98 -19.97
N ALA A 288 -1.16 4.79 -19.23
CA ALA A 288 -1.90 5.88 -18.61
C ALA A 288 -1.04 6.66 -17.60
N ILE A 289 -0.25 5.95 -16.78
CA ILE A 289 0.68 6.55 -15.82
C ILE A 289 1.73 7.39 -16.54
N VAL A 290 2.44 6.81 -17.52
CA VAL A 290 3.52 7.52 -18.25
C VAL A 290 2.99 8.76 -18.98
N LEU A 291 1.81 8.64 -19.61
CA LEU A 291 1.18 9.76 -20.30
C LEU A 291 0.86 10.90 -19.33
N MET A 292 0.24 10.60 -18.18
CA MET A 292 -0.17 11.61 -17.21
C MET A 292 1.02 12.19 -16.42
N VAL A 293 2.06 11.41 -16.16
CA VAL A 293 3.34 11.94 -15.65
C VAL A 293 3.96 12.89 -16.68
N GLY A 294 3.92 12.55 -17.97
CA GLY A 294 4.36 13.45 -19.04
C GLY A 294 3.61 14.77 -19.03
N VAL A 295 2.28 14.75 -18.93
CA VAL A 295 1.45 15.97 -18.79
C VAL A 295 1.85 16.78 -17.56
N SER A 296 2.08 16.11 -16.42
CA SER A 296 2.54 16.76 -15.19
C SER A 296 3.88 17.49 -15.35
N CYS A 297 4.82 16.92 -16.13
CA CYS A 297 6.11 17.58 -16.39
C CYS A 297 6.01 18.80 -17.34
N PHE A 298 5.02 18.84 -18.23
CA PHE A 298 4.85 19.95 -19.18
C PHE A 298 4.08 21.14 -18.62
N VAL A 299 3.21 20.91 -17.63
CA VAL A 299 2.39 21.96 -17.02
C VAL A 299 3.13 22.52 -15.80
N PRO A 300 3.43 23.83 -15.75
CA PRO A 300 4.17 24.45 -14.64
C PRO A 300 3.25 24.69 -13.42
N VAL A 301 2.58 23.65 -12.94
CA VAL A 301 1.74 23.66 -11.74
C VAL A 301 2.32 22.64 -10.77
N TRP A 302 2.43 23.01 -9.50
CA TRP A 302 2.91 22.08 -8.49
C TRP A 302 1.93 20.91 -8.34
N ALA A 303 2.48 19.70 -8.29
CA ALA A 303 1.75 18.47 -8.01
C ALA A 303 2.55 17.69 -6.96
N GLU A 304 1.84 17.03 -6.06
CA GLU A 304 2.47 16.21 -5.03
C GLU A 304 3.13 14.98 -5.69
N THR A 305 4.46 14.91 -5.61
CA THR A 305 5.24 13.78 -6.13
C THR A 305 5.59 12.81 -5.02
N LEU A 306 5.77 11.53 -5.37
CA LEU A 306 6.24 10.50 -4.44
C LEU A 306 7.59 10.90 -3.83
N ARG A 307 7.60 11.16 -2.52
CA ARG A 307 8.82 11.47 -1.76
C ARG A 307 9.44 10.16 -1.29
N VAL A 308 10.55 9.76 -1.91
CA VAL A 308 11.36 8.63 -1.47
C VAL A 308 12.57 9.17 -0.70
N PRO A 309 12.86 8.69 0.53
CA PRO A 309 14.04 9.13 1.28
C PRO A 309 15.33 8.78 0.52
N ALA A 310 16.34 9.65 0.62
CA ALA A 310 17.60 9.51 -0.11
C ALA A 310 18.49 8.35 0.40
N GLY A 311 18.24 7.87 1.62
CA GLY A 311 19.01 6.83 2.31
C GLY A 311 18.84 6.97 3.81
#